data_AF-A0AAW6EJH5-F1
#
_entry.id   AF-A0AAW6EJH5-F1
#
_cell.length_a   1.000
_cell.length_b   1.000
_cell.length_c   1.000
_cell.angle_alpha   90.00
_cell.angle_beta   90.00
_cell.angle_gamma   90.00
#
_symmetry.space_group_name_H-M   'P 1'
#
loop_
_entity.id
_entity.type
_entity.pdbx_description
1 polymer ?
#
loop_
_entity_poly.entity_id
_entity_poly.type
_entity_poly.pdbx_seq_one_letter_code
_entity_poly.pdbx_strand_id
1 'polypeptide(L)'
;MKNLLWKCFELVINYYQGFIMTWFVYRFLNPKSLKQAKTFLSIFSIIFGTTITLLNHITLYEGFTSTLYLVILLVYAIIAFNDSIIKKLLSTIIPNIILLLITSVELNLLSSLNRISVKDLITNDNSVRFMTLIVIQISLWISLKIIIKLFKFSDSYTISDWSPIITVLISSFILVSLLHVLSLNADDTQRIYINLSYLVIIILNFLMFYVIYSLFFKNAQIKNMKVLSVKEQYMEQYVNNAETQYELIRKIRHDIKDQLTTVYELLTSGKTEDALEFIEQSNGIVKATMTFVQTNNPVANAIINSKLSTASTLGIKVSCITVNDFVGINELDLCDLLSNTLENAITACEAMPPDLNKFIYLEISKENNIYTFIVKNSLDKSVISENPKLKTTKKDIINHGLGTSIIRDIVNKYSGRYDYYEIDNAFCCSIILET
;
A
#
# COMPACT_ATOMS: atom_id res chain seq x y z
N MET A 1 13.97 54.47 -27.64
CA MET A 1 13.86 53.10 -28.18
C MET A 1 14.60 52.05 -27.36
N LYS A 2 15.90 52.18 -27.06
CA LYS A 2 16.66 51.19 -26.25
C LYS A 2 15.98 50.81 -24.91
N ASN A 3 15.50 51.79 -24.15
CA ASN A 3 14.85 51.58 -22.85
C ASN A 3 13.47 50.87 -22.98
N LEU A 4 12.74 51.08 -24.09
CA LEU A 4 11.46 50.39 -24.35
C LEU A 4 11.69 48.91 -24.70
N LEU A 5 12.65 48.63 -25.58
CA LEU A 5 13.03 47.27 -25.97
C LEU A 5 13.50 46.46 -24.75
N TRP A 6 14.28 47.08 -23.86
CA TRP A 6 14.74 46.45 -22.63
C TRP A 6 13.58 46.07 -21.69
N LYS A 7 12.65 47.01 -21.44
CA LYS A 7 11.46 46.74 -20.62
C LYS A 7 10.56 45.65 -21.23
N CYS A 8 10.38 45.66 -22.54
CA CYS A 8 9.64 44.59 -23.22
C CYS A 8 10.33 43.22 -23.05
N PHE A 9 11.66 43.18 -23.15
CA PHE A 9 12.44 41.97 -22.95
C PHE A 9 12.32 41.44 -21.51
N GLU A 10 12.50 42.28 -20.51
CA GLU A 10 12.35 41.89 -19.10
C GLU A 10 10.94 41.34 -18.80
N LEU A 11 9.90 41.99 -19.34
CA LEU A 11 8.53 41.49 -19.22
C LEU A 11 8.40 40.08 -19.83
N VAL A 12 8.88 39.88 -21.06
CA VAL A 12 8.82 38.56 -21.72
C VAL A 12 9.53 37.49 -20.89
N ILE A 13 10.70 37.80 -20.33
CA ILE A 13 11.44 36.86 -19.47
C ILE A 13 10.66 36.54 -18.19
N ASN A 14 10.11 37.54 -17.50
CA ASN A 14 9.36 37.32 -16.26
C ASN A 14 8.12 36.45 -16.48
N TYR A 15 7.37 36.69 -17.57
CA TYR A 15 6.21 35.87 -17.92
C TYR A 15 6.61 34.47 -18.40
N TYR A 16 7.72 34.35 -19.14
CA TYR A 16 8.26 33.04 -19.53
C TYR A 16 8.67 32.21 -18.31
N GLN A 17 9.31 32.84 -17.32
CA GLN A 17 9.66 32.21 -16.05
C GLN A 17 8.40 31.76 -15.30
N GLY A 18 7.38 32.62 -15.18
CA GLY A 18 6.10 32.24 -14.58
C GLY A 18 5.42 31.06 -15.28
N PHE A 19 5.49 31.02 -16.61
CA PHE A 19 5.00 29.88 -17.40
C PHE A 19 5.80 28.61 -17.12
N ILE A 20 7.14 28.64 -17.14
CA ILE A 20 7.96 27.45 -16.87
C ILE A 20 7.68 26.87 -15.48
N MET A 21 7.61 27.73 -14.46
CA MET A 21 7.43 27.31 -13.07
C MET A 21 6.07 26.62 -12.86
N THR A 22 5.01 27.19 -13.42
CA THR A 22 3.67 26.59 -13.34
C THR A 22 3.52 25.37 -14.27
N TRP A 23 4.21 25.37 -15.43
CA TRP A 23 4.28 24.23 -16.35
C TRP A 23 4.93 23.01 -15.68
N PHE A 24 5.97 23.23 -14.88
CA PHE A 24 6.59 22.15 -14.10
C PHE A 24 5.58 21.52 -13.15
N VAL A 25 4.86 22.32 -12.35
CA VAL A 25 3.82 21.82 -11.43
C VAL A 25 2.74 21.05 -12.20
N TYR A 26 2.28 21.58 -13.34
CA TYR A 26 1.32 20.90 -14.21
C TYR A 26 1.81 19.55 -14.72
N ARG A 27 3.10 19.44 -15.06
CA ARG A 27 3.66 18.22 -15.61
C ARG A 27 4.01 17.19 -14.52
N PHE A 28 4.30 17.66 -13.32
CA PHE A 28 4.72 16.86 -12.18
C PHE A 28 3.54 16.24 -11.41
N LEU A 29 2.40 16.94 -11.35
CA LEU A 29 1.20 16.52 -10.63
C LEU A 29 0.12 15.95 -11.54
N ASN A 30 -0.81 15.21 -10.94
CA ASN A 30 -1.96 14.60 -11.60
C ASN A 30 -3.20 15.53 -11.50
N PRO A 31 -3.65 16.10 -12.63
CA PRO A 31 -4.70 17.13 -12.62
C PRO A 31 -6.07 16.54 -12.24
N LYS A 32 -6.88 17.29 -11.47
CA LYS A 32 -8.27 16.88 -11.17
C LYS A 32 -9.13 16.82 -12.42
N SER A 33 -8.92 17.79 -13.30
CA SER A 33 -9.54 17.90 -14.62
C SER A 33 -8.54 18.55 -15.57
N LEU A 34 -8.34 17.94 -16.75
CA LEU A 34 -7.43 18.47 -17.77
C LEU A 34 -7.78 19.90 -18.19
N LYS A 35 -9.08 20.22 -18.28
CA LYS A 35 -9.54 21.57 -18.65
C LYS A 35 -9.23 22.58 -17.53
N GLN A 36 -9.59 22.26 -16.30
CA GLN A 36 -9.34 23.14 -15.15
C GLN A 36 -7.85 23.38 -14.93
N ALA A 37 -7.02 22.33 -14.99
CA ALA A 37 -5.58 22.46 -14.79
C ALA A 37 -4.93 23.34 -15.86
N LYS A 38 -5.34 23.24 -17.13
CA LYS A 38 -4.87 24.13 -18.20
C LYS A 38 -5.32 25.58 -18.01
N THR A 39 -6.58 25.80 -17.59
CA THR A 39 -7.07 27.15 -17.30
C THR A 39 -6.32 27.78 -16.13
N PHE A 40 -6.13 27.04 -15.03
CA PHE A 40 -5.36 27.52 -13.89
C PHE A 40 -3.88 27.70 -14.22
N LEU A 41 -3.28 26.84 -15.05
CA LEU A 41 -1.91 27.02 -15.54
C LEU A 41 -1.74 28.42 -16.15
N SER A 42 -2.62 28.82 -17.07
CA SER A 42 -2.56 30.15 -17.71
C SER A 42 -2.74 31.29 -16.70
N ILE A 43 -3.72 31.19 -15.81
CA ILE A 43 -4.00 32.22 -14.79
C ILE A 43 -2.81 32.38 -13.85
N PHE A 44 -2.31 31.28 -13.28
CA PHE A 44 -1.21 31.33 -12.33
C PHE A 44 0.11 31.71 -13.00
N SER A 45 0.32 31.39 -14.30
CA SER A 45 1.49 31.88 -15.06
C SER A 45 1.51 33.40 -15.11
N ILE A 46 0.36 34.01 -15.39
CA ILE A 46 0.20 35.47 -15.48
C ILE A 46 0.40 36.12 -14.10
N ILE A 47 -0.23 35.57 -13.06
CA ILE A 47 -0.08 36.05 -11.68
C ILE A 47 1.39 35.98 -11.25
N PHE A 48 2.06 34.87 -11.52
CA PHE A 48 3.48 34.69 -11.16
C PHE A 48 4.38 35.68 -11.90
N GLY A 49 4.23 35.81 -13.23
CA GLY A 49 5.01 36.78 -14.03
C GLY A 49 4.76 38.24 -13.64
N THR A 50 3.52 38.58 -13.29
CA THR A 50 3.17 39.91 -12.76
C THR A 50 3.83 40.15 -11.41
N THR A 51 3.83 39.15 -10.53
CA THR A 51 4.44 39.24 -9.20
C THR A 51 5.95 39.46 -9.31
N ILE A 52 6.65 38.73 -10.18
CA ILE A 52 8.09 38.95 -10.45
C ILE A 52 8.31 40.40 -10.91
N THR A 53 7.51 40.87 -11.88
CA THR A 53 7.67 42.22 -12.44
C THR A 53 7.48 43.29 -11.37
N LEU A 54 6.49 43.13 -10.48
CA LEU A 54 6.27 44.05 -9.37
C LEU A 54 7.39 44.01 -8.33
N LEU A 55 7.89 42.81 -7.97
CA LEU A 55 8.96 42.67 -6.99
C LEU A 55 10.29 43.24 -7.51
N ASN A 56 10.60 43.05 -8.79
CA ASN A 56 11.78 43.66 -9.43
C ASN A 56 11.78 45.19 -9.38
N HIS A 57 10.62 45.84 -9.24
CA HIS A 57 10.54 47.29 -9.03
C HIS A 57 10.80 47.72 -7.59
N ILE A 58 10.62 46.82 -6.62
CA ILE A 58 10.70 47.11 -5.17
C ILE A 58 12.07 46.73 -4.61
N THR A 59 12.64 45.60 -5.03
CA THR A 59 13.91 45.09 -4.49
C THR A 59 14.89 44.67 -5.60
N LEU A 60 16.17 44.92 -5.38
CA LEU A 60 17.27 44.46 -6.26
C LEU A 60 17.59 42.97 -6.08
N TYR A 61 17.25 42.42 -4.92
CA TYR A 61 17.39 41.01 -4.60
C TYR A 61 16.11 40.55 -3.91
N GLU A 62 15.50 39.51 -4.47
CA GLU A 62 14.19 39.05 -4.02
C GLU A 62 14.26 38.37 -2.64
N GLY A 63 15.38 37.76 -2.23
CA GLY A 63 15.59 37.25 -0.87
C GLY A 63 14.38 36.51 -0.28
N PHE A 64 13.88 36.95 0.89
CA PHE A 64 12.68 36.39 1.52
C PHE A 64 11.36 36.68 0.80
N THR A 65 11.30 37.68 -0.11
CA THR A 65 10.09 37.95 -0.91
C THR A 65 9.81 36.84 -1.93
N SER A 66 10.82 36.01 -2.25
CA SER A 66 10.65 34.78 -3.04
C SER A 66 9.70 33.75 -2.38
N THR A 67 9.39 33.89 -1.10
CA THR A 67 8.37 33.05 -0.43
C THR A 67 6.97 33.23 -1.03
N LEU A 68 6.67 34.38 -1.64
CA LEU A 68 5.41 34.61 -2.37
C LEU A 68 5.26 33.67 -3.56
N TYR A 69 6.36 33.33 -4.24
CA TYR A 69 6.38 32.38 -5.35
C TYR A 69 5.96 30.97 -4.92
N LEU A 70 6.42 30.55 -3.75
CA LEU A 70 6.01 29.27 -3.15
C LEU A 70 4.51 29.25 -2.86
N VAL A 71 3.98 30.33 -2.28
CA VAL A 71 2.55 30.44 -1.96
C VAL A 71 1.70 30.38 -3.23
N ILE A 72 2.05 31.14 -4.27
CA ILE A 72 1.32 31.15 -5.55
C ILE A 72 1.27 29.75 -6.17
N LEU A 73 2.41 29.06 -6.23
CA LEU A 73 2.47 27.70 -6.78
C LEU A 73 1.75 26.68 -5.89
N LEU A 74 1.77 26.86 -4.56
CA LEU A 74 1.10 25.96 -3.64
C LEU A 74 -0.42 26.07 -3.72
N VAL A 75 -0.94 27.29 -3.82
CA VAL A 75 -2.38 27.52 -4.08
C VAL A 75 -2.78 26.90 -5.41
N TYR A 76 -1.99 27.08 -6.46
CA TYR A 76 -2.21 26.41 -7.74
C TYR A 76 -2.23 24.88 -7.60
N ALA A 77 -1.24 24.31 -6.91
CA ALA A 77 -1.11 22.87 -6.68
C ALA A 77 -2.32 22.30 -5.91
N ILE A 78 -2.82 22.98 -4.88
CA ILE A 78 -3.94 22.54 -4.04
C ILE A 78 -5.27 22.56 -4.83
N ILE A 79 -5.52 23.63 -5.58
CA ILE A 79 -6.79 23.81 -6.28
C ILE A 79 -6.88 22.86 -7.49
N ALA A 80 -5.82 22.77 -8.29
CA ALA A 80 -5.87 22.12 -9.61
C ALA A 80 -5.53 20.62 -9.64
N PHE A 81 -4.99 20.02 -8.56
CA PHE A 81 -4.46 18.64 -8.57
C PHE A 81 -4.96 17.76 -7.42
N ASN A 82 -5.06 16.44 -7.66
CA ASN A 82 -5.60 15.45 -6.70
C ASN A 82 -4.53 14.78 -5.83
N ASP A 83 -3.23 15.05 -6.07
CA ASP A 83 -2.16 14.40 -5.32
C ASP A 83 -2.13 14.77 -3.82
N SER A 84 -1.36 13.99 -3.05
CA SER A 84 -1.13 14.20 -1.63
C SER A 84 -0.47 15.56 -1.35
N ILE A 85 -0.67 16.09 -0.14
CA ILE A 85 -0.13 17.39 0.27
C ILE A 85 1.41 17.45 0.16
N ILE A 86 2.09 16.32 0.43
CA ILE A 86 3.55 16.22 0.33
C ILE A 86 4.01 16.37 -1.12
N LYS A 87 3.37 15.67 -2.07
CA LYS A 87 3.74 15.75 -3.49
C LYS A 87 3.46 17.16 -4.05
N LYS A 88 2.38 17.81 -3.58
CA LYS A 88 2.09 19.21 -3.87
C LYS A 88 3.19 20.14 -3.36
N LEU A 89 3.56 20.05 -2.08
CA LEU A 89 4.65 20.85 -1.50
C LEU A 89 5.96 20.66 -2.28
N LEU A 90 6.34 19.41 -2.57
CA LEU A 90 7.55 19.09 -3.35
C LEU A 90 7.54 19.73 -4.74
N SER A 91 6.40 19.63 -5.45
CA SER A 91 6.25 20.22 -6.78
C SER A 91 6.46 21.73 -6.79
N THR A 92 6.28 22.40 -5.64
CA THR A 92 6.46 23.84 -5.50
C THR A 92 7.84 24.22 -4.97
N ILE A 93 8.41 23.43 -4.06
CA ILE A 93 9.69 23.72 -3.42
C ILE A 93 10.85 23.46 -4.38
N ILE A 94 10.86 22.30 -5.04
CA ILE A 94 11.92 21.87 -5.95
C ILE A 94 12.23 22.92 -7.04
N PRO A 95 11.26 23.42 -7.84
CA PRO A 95 11.57 24.36 -8.92
C PRO A 95 12.10 25.70 -8.41
N ASN A 96 11.64 26.19 -7.25
CA ASN A 96 12.13 27.43 -6.65
C ASN A 96 13.58 27.29 -6.16
N ILE A 97 13.93 26.15 -5.57
CA ILE A 97 15.32 25.89 -5.15
C ILE A 97 16.24 25.84 -6.36
N ILE A 98 15.83 25.17 -7.44
CA ILE A 98 16.62 25.09 -8.68
C ILE A 98 16.79 26.47 -9.31
N LEU A 99 15.72 27.26 -9.37
CA LEU A 99 15.79 28.63 -9.86
C LEU A 99 16.84 29.42 -9.08
N LEU A 100 16.78 29.41 -7.73
CA LEU A 100 17.74 30.12 -6.89
C LEU A 100 19.19 29.64 -7.11
N LEU A 101 19.40 28.32 -7.22
CA LEU A 101 20.71 27.73 -7.46
C LEU A 101 21.27 28.22 -8.80
N ILE A 102 20.50 28.09 -9.88
CA ILE A 102 20.90 28.49 -11.23
C ILE A 102 21.19 29.99 -11.28
N THR A 103 20.29 30.83 -10.78
CA THR A 103 20.47 32.29 -10.80
C THR A 103 21.72 32.69 -10.04
N SER A 104 21.94 32.13 -8.84
CA SER A 104 23.08 32.51 -8.00
C SER A 104 24.42 32.08 -8.60
N VAL A 105 24.49 30.85 -9.13
CA VAL A 105 25.70 30.30 -9.75
C VAL A 105 26.04 31.03 -11.04
N GLU A 106 25.07 31.20 -11.94
CA GLU A 106 25.32 31.81 -13.25
C GLU A 106 25.63 33.30 -13.15
N LEU A 107 24.95 34.04 -12.26
CA LEU A 107 25.27 35.45 -12.02
C LEU A 107 26.70 35.61 -11.50
N ASN A 108 27.13 34.77 -10.56
CA ASN A 108 28.50 34.83 -10.01
C ASN A 108 29.57 34.38 -11.01
N LEU A 109 29.28 33.36 -11.81
CA LEU A 109 30.19 32.88 -12.85
C LEU A 109 30.37 33.94 -13.93
N LEU A 110 29.29 34.51 -14.46
CA LEU A 110 29.33 35.54 -15.51
C LEU A 110 29.88 36.87 -14.99
N SER A 111 29.59 37.24 -13.74
CA SER A 111 30.23 38.36 -13.05
C SER A 111 31.75 38.20 -13.01
N SER A 112 32.24 37.02 -12.60
CA SER A 112 33.67 36.74 -12.53
C SER A 112 34.35 36.70 -13.89
N LEU A 113 33.69 36.15 -14.92
CA LEU A 113 34.24 36.06 -16.29
C LEU A 113 34.39 37.45 -16.92
N ASN A 114 33.45 38.35 -16.65
CA ASN A 114 33.43 39.69 -17.24
C ASN A 114 34.09 40.77 -16.34
N ARG A 115 34.52 40.41 -15.12
CA ARG A 115 35.07 41.33 -14.10
C ARG A 115 34.14 42.52 -13.79
N ILE A 116 32.84 42.24 -13.76
CA ILE A 116 31.79 43.22 -13.41
C ILE A 116 31.18 42.77 -12.09
N SER A 117 30.86 43.69 -11.18
CA SER A 117 30.19 43.31 -9.93
C SER A 117 28.82 42.68 -10.20
N VAL A 118 28.37 41.76 -9.33
CA VAL A 118 27.02 41.16 -9.47
C VAL A 118 25.94 42.24 -9.43
N LYS A 119 26.12 43.27 -8.59
CA LYS A 119 25.21 44.43 -8.52
C LYS A 119 25.15 45.19 -9.84
N ASP A 120 26.30 45.45 -10.47
CA ASP A 120 26.35 46.15 -11.76
C ASP A 120 25.78 45.29 -12.90
N LEU A 121 25.95 43.97 -12.82
CA LEU A 121 25.38 43.03 -13.79
C LEU A 121 23.84 42.99 -13.72
N ILE A 122 23.26 43.19 -12.54
CA ILE A 122 21.80 43.19 -12.33
C ILE A 122 21.18 44.56 -12.64
N THR A 123 21.91 45.65 -12.40
CA THR A 123 21.38 47.02 -12.51
C THR A 123 21.59 47.66 -13.87
N ASN A 124 22.69 47.37 -14.57
CA ASN A 124 23.01 48.02 -15.83
C ASN A 124 22.46 47.24 -17.03
N ASP A 125 21.84 47.98 -17.97
CA ASP A 125 21.32 47.45 -19.23
C ASP A 125 22.47 47.21 -20.22
N ASN A 126 23.27 46.16 -19.98
CA ASN A 126 24.38 45.74 -20.82
C ASN A 126 24.08 44.43 -21.57
N SER A 127 24.88 44.15 -22.61
CA SER A 127 24.74 42.91 -23.39
C SER A 127 25.02 41.65 -22.56
N VAL A 128 25.84 41.76 -21.51
CA VAL A 128 26.17 40.64 -20.61
C VAL A 128 24.94 40.21 -19.80
N ARG A 129 24.16 41.16 -19.28
CA ARG A 129 22.91 40.93 -18.55
C ARG A 129 21.87 40.26 -19.44
N PHE A 130 21.74 40.73 -20.68
CA PHE A 130 20.86 40.10 -21.68
C PHE A 130 21.20 38.61 -21.88
N MET A 131 22.48 38.30 -22.11
CA MET A 131 22.94 36.92 -22.26
C MET A 131 22.72 36.11 -20.99
N THR A 132 23.00 36.70 -19.81
CA THR A 132 22.83 36.05 -18.50
C THR A 132 21.38 35.62 -18.30
N LEU A 133 20.42 36.51 -18.54
CA LEU A 133 19.00 36.19 -18.37
C LEU A 133 18.54 35.08 -19.32
N ILE A 134 19.05 35.03 -20.56
CA ILE A 134 18.73 33.95 -21.50
C ILE A 134 19.31 32.61 -21.02
N VAL A 135 20.58 32.59 -20.59
CA VAL A 135 21.24 31.36 -20.12
C VAL A 135 20.51 30.79 -18.90
N ILE A 136 20.11 31.63 -17.94
CA ILE A 136 19.32 31.22 -16.76
C ILE A 136 18.05 30.49 -17.18
N GLN A 137 17.31 31.06 -18.15
CA GLN A 137 16.04 30.47 -18.60
C GLN A 137 16.24 29.13 -19.34
N ILE A 138 17.31 29.00 -20.12
CA ILE A 138 17.67 27.74 -20.79
C ILE A 138 18.06 26.68 -19.77
N SER A 139 18.96 27.01 -18.83
CA SER A 139 19.40 26.12 -17.76
C SER A 139 18.25 25.67 -16.87
N LEU A 140 17.32 26.58 -16.54
CA LEU A 140 16.12 26.28 -15.78
C LEU A 140 15.25 25.25 -16.50
N TRP A 141 14.96 25.48 -17.78
CA TRP A 141 14.13 24.58 -18.57
C TRP A 141 14.73 23.18 -18.71
N ILE A 142 16.05 23.08 -18.93
CA ILE A 142 16.77 21.79 -19.00
C ILE A 142 16.69 21.07 -17.65
N SER A 143 17.00 21.78 -16.56
CA SER A 143 17.01 21.22 -15.19
C SER A 143 15.64 20.67 -14.79
N LEU A 144 14.57 21.44 -15.05
CA LEU A 144 13.21 21.02 -14.72
C LEU A 144 12.77 19.80 -15.54
N LYS A 145 13.16 19.71 -16.82
CA LYS A 145 12.90 18.52 -17.65
C LYS A 145 13.60 17.27 -17.13
N ILE A 146 14.87 17.42 -16.72
CA ILE A 146 15.64 16.31 -16.13
C ILE A 146 14.93 15.80 -14.88
N ILE A 147 14.48 16.69 -14.00
CA ILE A 147 13.77 16.31 -12.77
C ILE A 147 12.45 15.62 -13.07
N ILE A 148 11.65 16.14 -14.01
CA ILE A 148 10.41 15.47 -14.41
C ILE A 148 10.71 14.03 -14.89
N LYS A 149 11.80 13.81 -15.62
CA LYS A 149 12.19 12.48 -16.10
C LYS A 149 12.64 11.56 -14.97
N LEU A 150 13.40 12.08 -14.01
CA LEU A 150 13.93 11.32 -12.88
C LEU A 150 12.85 10.93 -11.86
N PHE A 151 11.90 11.83 -11.58
CA PHE A 151 10.87 11.64 -10.55
C PHE A 151 9.51 11.18 -11.09
N LYS A 152 9.39 10.86 -12.39
CA LYS A 152 8.11 10.46 -13.01
C LYS A 152 7.50 9.17 -12.43
N PHE A 153 8.31 8.32 -11.79
CA PHE A 153 7.89 7.01 -11.27
C PHE A 153 7.65 7.03 -9.75
N SER A 154 7.30 8.20 -9.19
CA SER A 154 7.34 8.48 -7.75
C SER A 154 6.09 8.20 -6.94
N ASP A 155 5.07 7.56 -7.52
CA ASP A 155 3.81 7.32 -6.79
C ASP A 155 3.92 6.30 -5.65
N SER A 156 5.09 5.65 -5.48
CA SER A 156 5.35 4.65 -4.43
C SER A 156 6.22 5.13 -3.27
N TYR A 157 6.70 6.38 -3.28
CA TYR A 157 7.58 6.89 -2.22
C TYR A 157 6.80 7.26 -0.96
N THR A 158 7.34 6.86 0.19
CA THR A 158 6.84 7.25 1.51
C THR A 158 7.47 8.56 1.98
N ILE A 159 6.89 9.18 3.01
CA ILE A 159 7.45 10.39 3.65
C ILE A 159 8.92 10.19 4.07
N SER A 160 9.26 8.97 4.52
CA SER A 160 10.62 8.63 4.94
C SER A 160 11.63 8.71 3.79
N ASP A 161 11.20 8.44 2.56
CA ASP A 161 12.07 8.47 1.38
C ASP A 161 12.35 9.92 0.92
N TRP A 162 11.37 10.81 1.13
CA TRP A 162 11.47 12.22 0.74
C TRP A 162 12.20 13.10 1.77
N SER A 163 12.16 12.75 3.05
CA SER A 163 12.80 13.50 4.14
C SER A 163 14.27 13.88 3.87
N PRO A 164 15.17 12.96 3.46
CA PRO A 164 16.57 13.31 3.17
C PRO A 164 16.71 14.23 1.95
N ILE A 165 15.89 14.05 0.92
CA ILE A 165 15.89 14.91 -0.29
C ILE A 165 15.50 16.33 0.11
N ILE A 166 14.40 16.48 0.86
CA ILE A 166 13.89 17.77 1.32
C ILE A 166 14.94 18.47 2.20
N THR A 167 15.57 17.74 3.12
CA THR A 167 16.57 18.28 4.04
C THR A 167 17.79 18.82 3.29
N VAL A 168 18.31 18.07 2.31
CA VAL A 168 19.45 18.51 1.48
C VAL A 168 19.09 19.72 0.62
N LEU A 169 17.89 19.75 0.06
CA LEU A 169 17.43 20.88 -0.75
C LEU A 169 17.27 22.15 0.09
N ILE A 170 16.69 22.07 1.29
CA ILE A 170 16.52 23.21 2.20
C ILE A 170 17.88 23.71 2.70
N SER A 171 18.79 22.82 3.10
CA SER A 171 20.12 23.23 3.57
C SER A 171 20.92 23.92 2.44
N SER A 172 20.82 23.41 1.22
CA SER A 172 21.44 24.01 0.03
C SER A 172 20.82 25.37 -0.29
N PHE A 173 19.49 25.51 -0.16
CA PHE A 173 18.80 26.79 -0.34
C PHE A 173 19.30 27.86 0.65
N ILE A 174 19.42 27.52 1.94
CA ILE A 174 19.91 28.45 2.96
C ILE A 174 21.35 28.86 2.65
N LEU A 175 22.22 27.89 2.36
CA LEU A 175 23.63 28.15 2.12
C LEU A 175 23.85 29.01 0.86
N VAL A 176 23.15 28.73 -0.24
CA VAL A 176 23.23 29.53 -1.46
C VAL A 176 22.64 30.92 -1.27
N SER A 177 21.54 31.06 -0.53
CA SER A 177 20.98 32.38 -0.21
C SER A 177 21.98 33.25 0.56
N LEU A 178 22.70 32.66 1.53
CA LEU A 178 23.73 33.37 2.30
C LEU A 178 24.93 33.77 1.42
N LEU A 179 25.44 32.84 0.59
CA LEU A 179 26.54 33.11 -0.34
C LEU A 179 26.17 34.19 -1.36
N HIS A 180 24.90 34.25 -1.80
CA HIS A 180 24.44 35.28 -2.72
C HIS A 180 24.48 36.66 -2.07
N VAL A 181 24.03 36.79 -0.81
CA VAL A 181 24.08 38.08 -0.08
C VAL A 181 25.53 38.54 0.09
N LEU A 182 26.46 37.63 0.40
CA LEU A 182 27.89 37.94 0.48
C LEU A 182 28.47 38.39 -0.87
N SER A 183 28.02 37.77 -1.96
CA SER A 183 28.49 38.08 -3.32
C SER A 183 28.16 39.51 -3.78
N LEU A 184 27.04 40.09 -3.33
CA LEU A 184 26.62 41.43 -3.75
C LEU A 184 27.66 42.53 -3.45
N ASN A 185 28.46 42.34 -2.39
CA ASN A 185 29.49 43.28 -1.96
C ASN A 185 30.91 42.70 -2.05
N ALA A 186 31.08 41.55 -2.71
CA ALA A 186 32.36 40.86 -2.76
C ALA A 186 33.30 41.45 -3.82
N ASP A 187 34.58 41.59 -3.47
CA ASP A 187 35.66 41.93 -4.43
C ASP A 187 35.98 40.74 -5.37
N ASP A 188 36.77 40.97 -6.42
CA ASP A 188 37.12 39.94 -7.42
C ASP A 188 37.69 38.65 -6.79
N THR A 189 38.62 38.79 -5.85
CA THR A 189 39.22 37.64 -5.15
C THR A 189 38.20 36.90 -4.29
N GLN A 190 37.33 37.64 -3.59
CA GLN A 190 36.26 37.05 -2.78
C GLN A 190 35.23 36.31 -3.64
N ARG A 191 34.91 36.84 -4.83
CA ARG A 191 34.02 36.18 -5.81
C ARG A 191 34.57 34.84 -6.28
N ILE A 192 35.89 34.70 -6.45
CA ILE A 192 36.51 33.40 -6.79
C ILE A 192 36.24 32.37 -5.67
N TYR A 193 36.42 32.73 -4.40
CA TYR A 193 36.13 31.85 -3.27
C TYR A 193 34.63 31.49 -3.16
N ILE A 194 33.74 32.44 -3.45
CA ILE A 194 32.29 32.21 -3.49
C ILE A 194 31.93 31.22 -4.62
N ASN A 195 32.53 31.39 -5.81
CA ASN A 195 32.34 30.46 -6.93
C ASN A 195 32.84 29.05 -6.62
N LEU A 196 34.01 28.92 -5.97
CA LEU A 196 34.50 27.63 -5.48
C LEU A 196 33.54 27.00 -4.48
N SER A 197 32.96 27.80 -3.58
CA SER A 197 31.96 27.34 -2.61
C SER A 197 30.70 26.82 -3.31
N TYR A 198 30.21 27.50 -4.33
CA TYR A 198 29.08 27.01 -5.15
C TYR A 198 29.40 25.69 -5.86
N LEU A 199 30.61 25.56 -6.41
CA LEU A 199 31.04 24.33 -7.07
C LEU A 199 31.05 23.14 -6.10
N VAL A 200 31.52 23.34 -4.86
CA VAL A 200 31.46 22.33 -3.80
C VAL A 200 30.01 21.95 -3.48
N ILE A 201 29.10 22.93 -3.36
CA ILE A 201 27.68 22.68 -3.09
C ILE A 201 27.03 21.86 -4.21
N ILE A 202 27.32 22.17 -5.48
CA ILE A 202 26.81 21.42 -6.63
C ILE A 202 27.30 19.98 -6.59
N ILE A 203 28.59 19.76 -6.33
CA ILE A 203 29.17 18.40 -6.22
C ILE A 203 28.53 17.62 -5.08
N LEU A 204 28.36 18.24 -3.90
CA LEU A 204 27.71 17.59 -2.76
C LEU A 204 26.25 17.24 -3.05
N ASN A 205 25.49 18.12 -3.71
CA ASN A 205 24.11 17.84 -4.11
C ASN A 205 24.05 16.67 -5.11
N PHE A 206 24.96 16.63 -6.09
CA PHE A 206 25.01 15.53 -7.05
C PHE A 206 25.36 14.20 -6.38
N LEU A 207 26.35 14.20 -5.47
CA LEU A 207 26.75 13.03 -4.70
C LEU A 207 25.60 12.53 -3.80
N MET A 208 24.92 13.45 -3.12
CA MET A 208 23.73 13.12 -2.32
C MET A 208 22.61 12.54 -3.18
N PHE A 209 22.34 13.12 -4.34
CA PHE A 209 21.36 12.58 -5.28
C PHE A 209 21.73 11.16 -5.73
N TYR A 210 23.00 10.92 -6.04
CA TYR A 210 23.50 9.59 -6.39
C TYR A 210 23.32 8.58 -5.24
N VAL A 211 23.66 8.96 -4.01
CA VAL A 211 23.48 8.10 -2.83
C VAL A 211 22.01 7.77 -2.61
N ILE A 212 21.12 8.76 -2.70
CA ILE A 212 19.67 8.57 -2.55
C ILE A 212 19.13 7.65 -3.64
N TYR A 213 19.55 7.85 -4.90
CA TYR A 213 19.17 6.98 -6.00
C TYR A 213 19.64 5.53 -5.78
N SER A 214 20.88 5.35 -5.33
CA SER A 214 21.45 4.03 -5.01
C SER A 214 20.71 3.34 -3.86
N LEU A 215 20.38 4.08 -2.79
CA LEU A 215 19.59 3.57 -1.66
C LEU A 215 18.18 3.18 -2.11
N PHE A 216 17.55 3.99 -2.96
CA PHE A 216 16.24 3.65 -3.52
C PHE A 216 16.28 2.36 -4.33
N PHE A 217 17.25 2.23 -5.23
CA PHE A 217 17.40 1.02 -6.05
C PHE A 217 17.61 -0.22 -5.16
N LYS A 218 18.46 -0.11 -4.12
CA LYS A 218 18.66 -1.18 -3.14
C LYS A 218 17.39 -1.49 -2.34
N ASN A 219 16.65 -0.49 -1.88
CA ASN A 219 15.41 -0.69 -1.12
C ASN A 219 14.34 -1.39 -1.98
N ALA A 220 14.24 -1.03 -3.25
CA ALA A 220 13.35 -1.70 -4.19
C ALA A 220 13.74 -3.19 -4.37
N GLN A 221 15.04 -3.49 -4.50
CA GLN A 221 15.54 -4.87 -4.55
C GLN A 221 15.23 -5.64 -3.26
N ILE A 222 15.49 -5.06 -2.08
CA ILE A 222 15.18 -5.69 -0.78
C ILE A 222 13.69 -5.98 -0.65
N LYS A 223 12.82 -5.05 -1.07
CA LYS A 223 11.37 -5.26 -1.05
C LYS A 223 10.96 -6.43 -1.94
N ASN A 224 11.51 -6.50 -3.16
CA ASN A 224 11.26 -7.63 -4.06
C ASN A 224 11.79 -8.96 -3.50
N MET A 225 12.97 -8.96 -2.87
CA MET A 225 13.52 -10.15 -2.22
C MET A 225 12.64 -10.64 -1.06
N LYS A 226 12.11 -9.73 -0.23
CA LYS A 226 11.17 -10.09 0.84
C LYS A 226 9.87 -10.68 0.31
N VAL A 227 9.34 -10.13 -0.78
CA VAL A 227 8.14 -10.69 -1.44
C VAL A 227 8.45 -12.10 -1.97
N LEU A 228 9.62 -12.29 -2.57
CA LEU A 228 10.05 -13.59 -3.08
C LEU A 228 10.21 -14.62 -1.95
N SER A 229 10.85 -14.25 -0.84
CA SER A 229 11.05 -15.15 0.30
C SER A 229 9.73 -15.57 0.95
N VAL A 230 8.77 -14.64 1.07
CA VAL A 230 7.42 -14.98 1.56
C VAL A 230 6.74 -15.95 0.60
N LYS A 231 6.85 -15.71 -0.71
CA LYS A 231 6.27 -16.61 -1.73
C LYS A 231 6.88 -18.01 -1.66
N GLU A 232 8.18 -18.11 -1.44
CA GLU A 232 8.89 -19.38 -1.27
C GLU A 232 8.39 -20.14 -0.04
N GLN A 233 8.28 -19.48 1.12
CA GLN A 233 7.71 -20.08 2.34
C GLN A 233 6.27 -20.59 2.13
N TYR A 234 5.43 -19.80 1.46
CA TYR A 234 4.07 -20.24 1.12
C TYR A 234 4.07 -21.48 0.21
N MET A 235 5.01 -21.55 -0.73
CA MET A 235 5.12 -22.68 -1.66
C MET A 235 5.63 -23.94 -0.96
N GLU A 236 6.60 -23.83 -0.04
CA GLU A 236 7.02 -24.94 0.82
C GLU A 236 5.87 -25.47 1.67
N GLN A 237 5.10 -24.58 2.31
CA GLN A 237 3.94 -24.97 3.10
C GLN A 237 2.86 -25.65 2.25
N TYR A 238 2.62 -25.14 1.04
CA TYR A 238 1.69 -25.76 0.10
C TYR A 238 2.14 -27.18 -0.29
N VAL A 239 3.43 -27.37 -0.59
CA VAL A 239 3.99 -28.69 -0.93
C VAL A 239 3.85 -29.66 0.26
N ASN A 240 4.19 -29.23 1.47
CA ASN A 240 4.06 -30.08 2.67
C ASN A 240 2.59 -30.46 2.96
N ASN A 241 1.66 -29.52 2.79
CA ASN A 241 0.23 -29.80 2.89
C ASN A 241 -0.24 -30.78 1.80
N ALA A 242 0.28 -30.66 0.57
CA ALA A 242 -0.03 -31.60 -0.50
C ALA A 242 0.55 -33.00 -0.22
N GLU A 243 1.75 -33.11 0.35
CA GLU A 243 2.34 -34.39 0.76
C GLU A 243 1.53 -35.07 1.86
N THR A 244 1.15 -34.34 2.92
CA THR A 244 0.32 -34.88 4.00
C THR A 244 -1.06 -35.34 3.49
N GLN A 245 -1.69 -34.57 2.60
CA GLN A 245 -2.91 -35.00 1.92
C GLN A 245 -2.70 -36.27 1.07
N TYR A 246 -1.59 -36.34 0.35
CA TYR A 246 -1.24 -37.51 -0.44
C TYR A 246 -1.02 -38.76 0.43
N GLU A 247 -0.36 -38.62 1.58
CA GLU A 247 -0.19 -39.70 2.55
C GLU A 247 -1.53 -40.18 3.12
N LEU A 248 -2.45 -39.25 3.44
CA LEU A 248 -3.80 -39.58 3.88
C LEU A 248 -4.56 -40.36 2.81
N ILE A 249 -4.54 -39.91 1.55
CA ILE A 249 -5.16 -40.62 0.41
C ILE A 249 -4.53 -42.01 0.24
N ARG A 250 -3.19 -42.10 0.35
CA ARG A 250 -2.48 -43.38 0.25
C ARG A 250 -2.92 -44.36 1.33
N LYS A 251 -3.10 -43.88 2.56
CA LYS A 251 -3.57 -44.67 3.70
C LYS A 251 -5.01 -45.14 3.49
N ILE A 252 -5.92 -44.24 3.11
CA ILE A 252 -7.31 -44.58 2.76
C ILE A 252 -7.35 -45.66 1.67
N ARG A 253 -6.54 -45.51 0.63
CA ARG A 253 -6.47 -46.51 -0.46
C ARG A 253 -5.97 -47.87 0.03
N HIS A 254 -5.00 -47.89 0.96
CA HIS A 254 -4.50 -49.12 1.55
C HIS A 254 -5.59 -49.81 2.37
N ASP A 255 -6.25 -49.07 3.26
CA ASP A 255 -7.31 -49.58 4.12
C ASP A 255 -8.48 -50.14 3.29
N ILE A 256 -8.89 -49.44 2.22
CA ILE A 256 -9.92 -49.94 1.28
C ILE A 256 -9.47 -51.22 0.58
N LYS A 257 -8.21 -51.29 0.14
CA LYS A 257 -7.68 -52.49 -0.53
C LYS A 257 -7.69 -53.69 0.41
N ASP A 258 -7.27 -53.50 1.66
CA ASP A 258 -7.24 -54.56 2.66
C ASP A 258 -8.66 -55.05 2.95
N GLN A 259 -9.60 -54.14 3.17
CA GLN A 259 -11.02 -54.47 3.35
C GLN A 259 -11.58 -55.28 2.17
N LEU A 260 -11.34 -54.85 0.93
CA LEU A 260 -11.79 -55.57 -0.27
C LEU A 260 -11.12 -56.95 -0.39
N THR A 261 -9.87 -57.08 0.01
CA THR A 261 -9.14 -58.36 -0.02
C THR A 261 -9.73 -59.34 0.98
N THR A 262 -10.01 -58.90 2.22
CA THR A 262 -10.67 -59.72 3.24
C THR A 262 -12.06 -60.18 2.78
N VAL A 263 -12.86 -59.29 2.18
CA VAL A 263 -14.17 -59.65 1.62
C VAL A 263 -14.03 -60.70 0.51
N TYR A 264 -13.07 -60.52 -0.39
CA TYR A 264 -12.81 -61.48 -1.48
C TYR A 264 -12.40 -62.87 -0.96
N GLU A 265 -11.53 -62.94 0.05
CA GLU A 265 -11.08 -64.19 0.67
C GLU A 265 -12.22 -64.94 1.38
N LEU A 266 -13.09 -64.22 2.10
CA LEU A 266 -14.26 -64.81 2.76
C LEU A 266 -15.25 -65.38 1.75
N LEU A 267 -15.53 -64.66 0.67
CA LEU A 267 -16.42 -65.11 -0.40
C LEU A 267 -15.87 -66.33 -1.16
N THR A 268 -14.58 -66.31 -1.51
CA THR A 268 -13.94 -67.44 -2.21
C THR A 268 -13.81 -68.70 -1.35
N SER A 269 -13.78 -68.54 -0.02
CA SER A 269 -13.80 -69.65 0.94
C SER A 269 -15.21 -70.20 1.23
N GLY A 270 -16.26 -69.68 0.56
CA GLY A 270 -17.65 -70.09 0.76
C GLY A 270 -18.30 -69.54 2.04
N LYS A 271 -17.63 -68.66 2.78
CA LYS A 271 -18.07 -68.08 4.06
C LYS A 271 -18.89 -66.81 3.82
N THR A 272 -20.03 -66.97 3.17
CA THR A 272 -20.84 -65.83 2.71
C THR A 272 -21.45 -65.03 3.87
N GLU A 273 -21.85 -65.69 4.96
CA GLU A 273 -22.38 -65.03 6.18
C GLU A 273 -21.31 -64.20 6.90
N ASP A 274 -20.10 -64.73 7.07
CA ASP A 274 -18.97 -63.99 7.66
C ASP A 274 -18.57 -62.75 6.83
N ALA A 275 -18.66 -62.85 5.49
CA ALA A 275 -18.40 -61.70 4.60
C ALA A 275 -19.46 -60.60 4.75
N LEU A 276 -20.73 -60.98 4.88
CA LEU A 276 -21.84 -60.05 5.13
C LEU A 276 -21.69 -59.37 6.50
N GLU A 277 -21.33 -60.12 7.54
CA GLU A 277 -21.08 -59.59 8.88
C GLU A 277 -19.89 -58.61 8.90
N PHE A 278 -18.80 -58.92 8.20
CA PHE A 278 -17.63 -58.03 8.08
C PHE A 278 -17.97 -56.71 7.36
N ILE A 279 -18.77 -56.79 6.29
CA ILE A 279 -19.28 -55.61 5.58
C ILE A 279 -20.22 -54.82 6.49
N GLU A 280 -21.09 -55.47 7.26
CA GLU A 280 -21.98 -54.79 8.21
C GLU A 280 -21.24 -54.12 9.37
N GLN A 281 -20.18 -54.73 9.92
CA GLN A 281 -19.33 -54.08 10.91
C GLN A 281 -18.58 -52.88 10.33
N SER A 282 -18.04 -53.03 9.12
CA SER A 282 -17.36 -51.94 8.41
C SER A 282 -18.33 -50.80 8.06
N ASN A 283 -19.57 -51.12 7.66
CA ASN A 283 -20.65 -50.16 7.46
C ASN A 283 -21.22 -49.61 8.78
N GLY A 284 -21.15 -50.35 9.88
CA GLY A 284 -21.63 -49.97 11.21
C GLY A 284 -20.80 -48.84 11.81
N ILE A 285 -19.49 -48.86 11.58
CA ILE A 285 -18.56 -47.77 11.93
C ILE A 285 -18.86 -46.52 11.09
N VAL A 286 -19.25 -46.69 9.81
CA VAL A 286 -19.68 -45.59 8.92
C VAL A 286 -21.10 -45.11 9.26
N LYS A 287 -21.99 -45.97 9.75
CA LYS A 287 -23.37 -45.66 10.18
C LYS A 287 -23.44 -44.93 11.52
N ALA A 288 -22.57 -45.25 12.47
CA ALA A 288 -22.51 -44.59 13.77
C ALA A 288 -22.02 -43.13 13.70
N THR A 289 -21.45 -42.71 12.56
CA THR A 289 -20.98 -41.35 12.29
C THR A 289 -21.92 -40.53 11.39
N MET A 290 -23.14 -41.02 11.12
CA MET A 290 -24.08 -40.39 10.19
C MET A 290 -24.86 -39.24 10.82
N THR A 291 -24.34 -38.02 10.72
CA THR A 291 -25.20 -36.86 10.44
C THR A 291 -25.08 -36.59 8.95
N PHE A 292 -25.93 -37.19 8.10
CA PHE A 292 -25.82 -36.96 6.66
C PHE A 292 -26.42 -35.62 6.29
N VAL A 293 -25.57 -34.61 6.22
CA VAL A 293 -25.87 -33.35 5.53
C VAL A 293 -25.57 -33.56 4.05
N GLN A 294 -26.61 -33.49 3.22
CA GLN A 294 -26.52 -33.67 1.77
C GLN A 294 -27.05 -32.42 1.06
N THR A 295 -26.12 -31.64 0.50
CA THR A 295 -26.36 -30.47 -0.34
C THR A 295 -25.88 -30.75 -1.77
N ASN A 296 -26.17 -29.87 -2.73
CA ASN A 296 -25.67 -29.95 -4.09
C ASN A 296 -24.18 -29.53 -4.21
N ASN A 297 -23.55 -29.08 -3.12
CA ASN A 297 -22.14 -28.69 -3.11
C ASN A 297 -21.28 -29.79 -2.44
N PRO A 298 -20.38 -30.46 -3.19
CA PRO A 298 -19.57 -31.56 -2.65
C PRO A 298 -18.57 -31.12 -1.57
N VAL A 299 -18.07 -29.88 -1.65
CA VAL A 299 -17.12 -29.31 -0.68
C VAL A 299 -17.81 -29.07 0.66
N ALA A 300 -19.00 -28.46 0.65
CA ALA A 300 -19.81 -28.27 1.85
C ALA A 300 -20.14 -29.61 2.53
N ASN A 301 -20.56 -30.60 1.73
CA ASN A 301 -20.86 -31.95 2.23
C ASN A 301 -19.65 -32.59 2.90
N ALA A 302 -18.47 -32.54 2.27
CA ALA A 302 -17.26 -33.15 2.81
C ALA A 302 -16.89 -32.56 4.18
N ILE A 303 -16.95 -31.24 4.31
CA ILE A 303 -16.48 -30.54 5.52
C ILE A 303 -17.49 -30.66 6.65
N ILE A 304 -18.76 -30.38 6.40
CA ILE A 304 -19.81 -30.44 7.43
C ILE A 304 -19.88 -31.86 7.99
N ASN A 305 -19.94 -32.88 7.13
CA ASN A 305 -20.02 -34.26 7.59
C ASN A 305 -18.75 -34.69 8.34
N SER A 306 -17.56 -34.30 7.87
CA SER A 306 -16.29 -34.62 8.56
C SER A 306 -16.23 -34.00 9.97
N LYS A 307 -16.55 -32.71 10.09
CA LYS A 307 -16.49 -31.99 11.38
C LYS A 307 -17.59 -32.42 12.35
N LEU A 308 -18.84 -32.59 11.89
CA LEU A 308 -19.93 -33.07 12.76
C LEU A 308 -19.72 -34.53 13.19
N SER A 309 -19.13 -35.37 12.32
CA SER A 309 -18.71 -36.72 12.66
C SER A 309 -17.65 -36.71 13.77
N THR A 310 -16.62 -35.85 13.63
CA THR A 310 -15.58 -35.66 14.65
C THR A 310 -16.16 -35.17 15.97
N ALA A 311 -17.11 -34.23 15.94
CA ALA A 311 -17.78 -33.76 17.15
C ALA A 311 -18.58 -34.90 17.83
N SER A 312 -19.25 -35.74 17.04
CA SER A 312 -20.05 -36.86 17.53
C SER A 312 -19.18 -37.94 18.20
N THR A 313 -17.99 -38.25 17.65
CA THR A 313 -17.06 -39.21 18.27
C THR A 313 -16.48 -38.70 19.59
N LEU A 314 -16.44 -37.39 19.80
CA LEU A 314 -16.07 -36.74 21.07
C LEU A 314 -17.25 -36.65 22.07
N GLY A 315 -18.41 -37.24 21.75
CA GLY A 315 -19.60 -37.22 22.60
C GLY A 315 -20.37 -35.90 22.59
N ILE A 316 -20.11 -35.02 21.62
CA ILE A 316 -20.81 -33.74 21.47
C ILE A 316 -22.09 -33.96 20.66
N LYS A 317 -23.24 -33.48 21.17
CA LYS A 317 -24.51 -33.54 20.43
C LYS A 317 -24.49 -32.55 19.26
N VAL A 318 -24.73 -33.03 18.05
CA VAL A 318 -24.71 -32.21 16.83
C VAL A 318 -26.10 -32.02 16.25
N SER A 319 -26.38 -30.83 15.73
CA SER A 319 -27.58 -30.53 14.95
C SER A 319 -27.21 -29.58 13.81
N CYS A 320 -27.72 -29.85 12.61
CA CYS A 320 -27.42 -29.06 11.43
C CYS A 320 -28.68 -28.82 10.59
N ILE A 321 -28.88 -27.56 10.20
CA ILE A 321 -29.85 -27.13 9.19
C ILE A 321 -29.06 -26.37 8.14
N THR A 322 -29.22 -26.72 6.87
CA THR A 322 -28.52 -26.05 5.77
C THR A 322 -29.42 -25.89 4.55
N VAL A 323 -29.08 -24.92 3.72
CA VAL A 323 -29.56 -24.79 2.35
C VAL A 323 -29.05 -25.93 1.45
N ASN A 324 -29.75 -26.15 0.34
CA ASN A 324 -29.36 -27.14 -0.67
C ASN A 324 -28.24 -26.66 -1.60
N ASP A 325 -28.03 -25.35 -1.77
CA ASP A 325 -27.07 -24.82 -2.75
C ASP A 325 -26.36 -23.54 -2.27
N PHE A 326 -25.09 -23.39 -2.67
CA PHE A 326 -24.15 -22.34 -2.27
C PHE A 326 -23.73 -21.44 -3.43
N VAL A 327 -24.64 -21.19 -4.38
CA VAL A 327 -24.41 -20.33 -5.54
C VAL A 327 -23.97 -18.92 -5.11
N GLY A 328 -22.83 -18.47 -5.64
CA GLY A 328 -22.27 -17.14 -5.40
C GLY A 328 -21.10 -17.12 -4.41
N ILE A 329 -20.83 -18.24 -3.72
CA ILE A 329 -19.68 -18.39 -2.82
C ILE A 329 -18.62 -19.28 -3.49
N ASN A 330 -17.38 -18.83 -3.51
CA ASN A 330 -16.25 -19.64 -3.97
C ASN A 330 -16.05 -20.86 -3.06
N GLU A 331 -15.80 -22.03 -3.65
CA GLU A 331 -15.62 -23.29 -2.93
C GLU A 331 -14.49 -23.26 -1.89
N LEU A 332 -13.39 -22.57 -2.16
CA LEU A 332 -12.28 -22.41 -1.21
C LEU A 332 -12.69 -21.54 -0.02
N ASP A 333 -13.38 -20.42 -0.28
CA ASP A 333 -13.85 -19.53 0.80
C ASP A 333 -14.90 -20.24 1.67
N LEU A 334 -15.80 -21.01 1.05
CA LEU A 334 -16.79 -21.82 1.77
C LEU A 334 -16.11 -22.88 2.63
N CYS A 335 -15.06 -23.51 2.10
CA CYS A 335 -14.25 -24.49 2.82
C CYS A 335 -13.59 -23.88 4.06
N ASP A 336 -12.89 -22.76 3.87
CA ASP A 336 -12.18 -22.06 4.92
C ASP A 336 -13.15 -21.54 5.99
N LEU A 337 -14.30 -20.99 5.59
CA LEU A 337 -15.30 -20.48 6.52
C LEU A 337 -15.84 -21.61 7.42
N LEU A 338 -16.36 -22.68 6.83
CA LEU A 338 -16.98 -23.79 7.57
C LEU A 338 -15.95 -24.53 8.44
N SER A 339 -14.75 -24.75 7.91
CA SER A 339 -13.68 -25.43 8.65
C SER A 339 -13.27 -24.62 9.87
N ASN A 340 -13.04 -23.31 9.73
CA ASN A 340 -12.64 -22.46 10.85
C ASN A 340 -13.75 -22.30 11.89
N THR A 341 -15.01 -22.11 11.49
CA THR A 341 -16.11 -21.92 12.44
C THR A 341 -16.42 -23.19 13.23
N LEU A 342 -16.45 -24.35 12.56
CA LEU A 342 -16.74 -25.63 13.21
C LEU A 342 -15.56 -26.10 14.07
N GLU A 343 -14.31 -25.90 13.62
CA GLU A 343 -13.13 -26.23 14.44
C GLU A 343 -13.09 -25.44 15.75
N ASN A 344 -13.45 -24.15 15.69
CA ASN A 344 -13.55 -23.30 16.87
C ASN A 344 -14.63 -23.82 17.84
N ALA A 345 -15.79 -24.20 17.32
CA ALA A 345 -16.88 -24.76 18.11
C ALA A 345 -16.49 -26.10 18.77
N ILE A 346 -15.82 -26.99 18.02
CA ILE A 346 -15.36 -28.30 18.53
C ILE A 346 -14.30 -28.10 19.61
N THR A 347 -13.28 -27.28 19.36
CA THR A 347 -12.22 -26.99 20.34
C THR A 347 -12.81 -26.43 21.65
N ALA A 348 -13.78 -25.52 21.54
CA ALA A 348 -14.43 -24.92 22.70
C ALA A 348 -15.20 -25.95 23.54
N CYS A 349 -15.97 -26.83 22.88
CA CYS A 349 -16.67 -27.93 23.55
C CYS A 349 -15.71 -28.97 24.15
N GLU A 350 -14.59 -29.26 23.49
CA GLU A 350 -13.59 -30.21 23.98
C GLU A 350 -12.96 -29.72 25.30
N ALA A 351 -12.66 -28.43 25.40
CA ALA A 351 -12.10 -27.80 26.59
C ALA A 351 -13.06 -27.75 27.80
N MET A 352 -14.36 -27.99 27.60
CA MET A 352 -15.34 -28.03 28.70
C MET A 352 -15.22 -29.32 29.53
N PRO A 353 -15.55 -29.27 30.84
CA PRO A 353 -15.64 -30.45 31.69
C PRO A 353 -16.46 -31.61 31.07
N PRO A 354 -16.10 -32.89 31.30
CA PRO A 354 -16.78 -34.05 30.72
C PRO A 354 -18.25 -34.19 31.16
N ASP A 355 -18.59 -33.71 32.35
CA ASP A 355 -19.90 -33.89 32.98
C ASP A 355 -20.98 -32.92 32.47
N LEU A 356 -20.62 -31.99 31.58
CA LEU A 356 -21.53 -31.01 31.01
C LEU A 356 -22.14 -31.52 29.69
N ASN A 357 -23.39 -31.11 29.43
CA ASN A 357 -24.05 -31.40 28.16
C ASN A 357 -23.44 -30.56 27.03
N LYS A 358 -22.55 -31.16 26.25
CA LYS A 358 -21.89 -30.51 25.11
C LYS A 358 -22.77 -30.58 23.85
N PHE A 359 -22.93 -29.46 23.16
CA PHE A 359 -23.63 -29.42 21.88
C PHE A 359 -23.04 -28.43 20.88
N ILE A 360 -23.26 -28.71 19.60
CA ILE A 360 -22.99 -27.82 18.46
C ILE A 360 -24.23 -27.77 17.56
N TYR A 361 -24.65 -26.56 17.19
CA TYR A 361 -25.74 -26.29 16.26
C TYR A 361 -25.22 -25.45 15.10
N LEU A 362 -25.36 -25.94 13.87
CA LEU A 362 -25.03 -25.25 12.63
C LEU A 362 -26.32 -24.93 11.88
N GLU A 363 -26.54 -23.65 11.57
CA GLU A 363 -27.62 -23.22 10.71
C GLU A 363 -27.06 -22.40 9.55
N ILE A 364 -27.42 -22.79 8.33
CA ILE A 364 -27.10 -22.06 7.12
C ILE A 364 -28.41 -21.78 6.40
N SER A 365 -28.75 -20.50 6.27
CA SER A 365 -29.94 -20.02 5.59
C SER A 365 -29.57 -19.05 4.47
N LYS A 366 -30.44 -18.96 3.46
CA LYS A 366 -30.31 -18.00 2.36
C LYS A 366 -31.63 -17.29 2.18
N GLU A 367 -31.58 -15.96 2.19
CA GLU A 367 -32.71 -15.11 1.82
C GLU A 367 -32.23 -14.15 0.72
N ASN A 368 -32.84 -14.25 -0.46
CA ASN A 368 -32.36 -13.57 -1.68
C ASN A 368 -30.88 -13.89 -1.99
N ASN A 369 -30.02 -12.87 -2.00
CA ASN A 369 -28.58 -12.96 -2.25
C ASN A 369 -27.77 -12.86 -0.95
N ILE A 370 -28.39 -13.12 0.20
CA ILE A 370 -27.74 -13.02 1.50
C ILE A 370 -27.69 -14.41 2.12
N TYR A 371 -26.48 -14.90 2.35
CA TYR A 371 -26.24 -16.13 3.12
C TYR A 371 -25.98 -15.78 4.58
N THR A 372 -26.64 -16.51 5.48
CA THR A 372 -26.42 -16.40 6.92
C THR A 372 -25.95 -17.74 7.47
N PHE A 373 -24.78 -17.73 8.11
CA PHE A 373 -24.18 -18.87 8.80
C PHE A 373 -24.21 -18.60 10.29
N ILE A 374 -24.81 -19.51 11.06
CA ILE A 374 -24.90 -19.43 12.51
C ILE A 374 -24.32 -20.71 13.08
N VAL A 375 -23.25 -20.58 13.85
CA VAL A 375 -22.64 -21.70 14.60
C VAL A 375 -22.78 -21.41 16.08
N LYS A 376 -23.50 -22.28 16.79
CA LYS A 376 -23.67 -22.21 18.25
C LYS A 376 -22.99 -23.38 18.91
N ASN A 377 -22.25 -23.14 19.99
CA ASN A 377 -21.68 -24.19 20.82
C ASN A 377 -21.96 -23.93 22.31
N SER A 378 -22.12 -24.99 23.09
CA SER A 378 -22.26 -24.89 24.55
C SER A 378 -21.04 -24.19 25.17
N LEU A 379 -21.26 -23.42 26.25
CA LEU A 379 -20.22 -22.80 27.07
C LEU A 379 -20.37 -23.16 28.56
N ASP A 380 -19.23 -23.28 29.25
CA ASP A 380 -19.16 -23.45 30.72
C ASP A 380 -19.08 -22.09 31.44
N LYS A 381 -18.27 -21.17 30.89
CA LYS A 381 -18.07 -19.81 31.40
C LYS A 381 -18.13 -18.81 30.25
N SER A 382 -18.57 -17.58 30.56
CA SER A 382 -18.68 -16.49 29.58
C SER A 382 -17.31 -16.14 28.98
N VAL A 383 -17.19 -16.34 27.68
CA VAL A 383 -16.00 -16.09 26.87
C VAL A 383 -15.88 -14.59 26.56
N ILE A 384 -17.02 -13.91 26.36
CA ILE A 384 -17.07 -12.49 26.00
C ILE A 384 -16.73 -11.60 27.20
N SER A 385 -17.11 -11.98 28.43
CA SER A 385 -16.75 -11.22 29.63
C SER A 385 -15.26 -11.33 29.97
N GLU A 386 -14.66 -12.51 29.78
CA GLU A 386 -13.26 -12.76 30.10
C GLU A 386 -12.31 -12.35 28.95
N ASN A 387 -12.80 -12.36 27.71
CA ASN A 387 -12.02 -12.08 26.51
C ASN A 387 -12.83 -11.29 25.47
N PRO A 388 -13.16 -10.02 25.73
CA PRO A 388 -14.01 -9.20 24.85
C PRO A 388 -13.39 -8.92 23.46
N LYS A 389 -12.09 -9.20 23.29
CA LYS A 389 -11.39 -9.08 22.00
C LYS A 389 -11.19 -10.42 21.29
N LEU A 390 -11.71 -11.51 21.85
CA LEU A 390 -11.57 -12.88 21.35
C LEU A 390 -10.11 -13.22 20.95
N LYS A 391 -9.15 -12.81 21.79
CA LYS A 391 -7.75 -13.17 21.59
C LYS A 391 -7.56 -14.67 21.79
N THR A 392 -6.83 -15.33 20.89
CA THR A 392 -6.61 -16.78 20.98
C THR A 392 -6.09 -17.19 22.37
N THR A 393 -6.67 -18.24 22.94
CA THR A 393 -6.26 -18.85 24.21
C THR A 393 -5.28 -20.01 24.00
N LYS A 394 -4.96 -20.36 22.74
CA LYS A 394 -3.99 -21.40 22.40
C LYS A 394 -2.56 -20.90 22.66
N LYS A 395 -1.70 -21.75 23.23
CA LYS A 395 -0.31 -21.44 23.64
C LYS A 395 0.61 -20.96 22.50
N ASP A 396 0.22 -21.17 21.25
CA ASP A 396 1.00 -20.83 20.06
C ASP A 396 0.37 -19.65 19.29
N ILE A 397 0.73 -18.43 19.70
CA ILE A 397 0.18 -17.16 19.17
C ILE A 397 0.62 -16.91 17.72
N ILE A 398 1.73 -17.53 17.27
CA ILE A 398 2.35 -17.27 15.97
C ILE A 398 1.68 -18.09 14.85
N ASN A 399 1.24 -19.32 15.15
CA ASN A 399 0.66 -20.23 14.15
C ASN A 399 -0.88 -20.29 14.14
N HIS A 400 -1.55 -19.88 15.22
CA HIS A 400 -2.98 -20.20 15.43
C HIS A 400 -3.93 -19.00 15.68
N GLY A 401 -3.48 -17.76 15.45
CA GLY A 401 -4.34 -16.57 15.43
C GLY A 401 -5.08 -16.32 14.10
N LEU A 402 -4.90 -17.21 13.11
CA LEU A 402 -5.31 -16.99 11.72
C LEU A 402 -6.82 -17.19 11.47
N GLY A 403 -7.51 -18.03 12.25
CA GLY A 403 -8.90 -18.42 11.95
C GLY A 403 -9.89 -17.24 11.93
N THR A 404 -9.80 -16.33 12.90
CA THR A 404 -10.64 -15.11 12.92
C THR A 404 -10.20 -14.07 11.88
N SER A 405 -8.93 -14.08 11.46
CA SER A 405 -8.44 -13.28 10.34
C SER A 405 -9.02 -13.79 9.02
N ILE A 406 -8.99 -15.10 8.80
CA ILE A 406 -9.54 -15.76 7.59
C ILE A 406 -11.04 -15.47 7.48
N ILE A 407 -11.79 -15.63 8.58
CA ILE A 407 -13.22 -15.27 8.61
C ILE A 407 -13.42 -13.79 8.23
N ARG A 408 -12.62 -12.88 8.81
CA ARG A 408 -12.71 -11.44 8.50
C ARG A 408 -12.39 -11.15 7.03
N ASP A 409 -11.37 -11.78 6.47
CA ASP A 409 -10.94 -11.57 5.08
C ASP A 409 -12.00 -12.06 4.09
N ILE A 410 -12.62 -13.22 4.38
CA ILE A 410 -13.76 -13.74 3.61
C ILE A 410 -14.96 -12.80 3.73
N VAL A 411 -15.32 -12.37 4.94
CA VAL A 411 -16.45 -11.44 5.13
C VAL A 411 -16.24 -10.13 4.36
N ASN A 412 -15.03 -9.57 4.39
CA ASN A 412 -14.70 -8.37 3.62
C ASN A 412 -14.79 -8.61 2.10
N LYS A 413 -14.39 -9.79 1.62
CA LYS A 413 -14.46 -10.16 0.19
C LYS A 413 -15.90 -10.18 -0.34
N TYR A 414 -16.85 -10.60 0.49
CA TYR A 414 -18.28 -10.65 0.15
C TYR A 414 -19.09 -9.47 0.71
N SER A 415 -18.43 -8.34 1.06
CA SER A 415 -19.08 -7.15 1.64
C SER A 415 -20.02 -7.44 2.82
N GLY A 416 -19.76 -8.51 3.55
CA GLY A 416 -20.63 -9.06 4.58
C GLY A 416 -20.41 -8.47 5.97
N ARG A 417 -20.98 -9.12 6.98
CA ARG A 417 -20.81 -8.79 8.40
C ARG A 417 -20.64 -10.05 9.23
N TYR A 418 -19.90 -9.96 10.33
CA TYR A 418 -19.85 -11.03 11.33
C TYR A 418 -20.08 -10.46 12.71
N ASP A 419 -20.62 -11.29 13.60
CA ASP A 419 -20.83 -10.95 15.00
C ASP A 419 -20.61 -12.18 15.90
N TYR A 420 -20.22 -11.92 17.14
CA TYR A 420 -20.03 -12.93 18.17
C TYR A 420 -20.77 -12.51 19.43
N TYR A 421 -21.68 -13.36 19.90
CA TYR A 421 -22.52 -13.06 21.06
C TYR A 421 -22.80 -14.33 21.87
N GLU A 422 -23.27 -14.15 23.11
CA GLU A 422 -23.66 -15.23 24.01
C GLU A 422 -25.16 -15.16 24.29
N ILE A 423 -25.85 -16.29 24.15
CA ILE A 423 -27.28 -16.43 24.47
C ILE A 423 -27.47 -17.79 25.14
N ASP A 424 -28.17 -17.83 26.27
CA ASP A 424 -28.61 -19.06 26.95
C ASP A 424 -27.50 -20.11 27.16
N ASN A 425 -26.33 -19.69 27.66
CA ASN A 425 -25.13 -20.54 27.82
C ASN A 425 -24.65 -21.18 26.50
N ALA A 426 -24.88 -20.50 25.37
CA ALA A 426 -24.32 -20.83 24.07
C ALA A 426 -23.53 -19.65 23.49
N PHE A 427 -22.31 -19.94 23.01
CA PHE A 427 -21.52 -18.99 22.26
C PHE A 427 -21.96 -19.09 20.80
N CYS A 428 -22.26 -17.95 20.19
CA CYS A 428 -22.82 -17.87 18.85
C CYS A 428 -21.86 -17.08 17.95
N CYS A 429 -21.44 -17.70 16.85
CA CYS A 429 -20.79 -17.05 15.73
C CYS A 429 -21.81 -16.86 14.61
N SER A 430 -22.10 -15.62 14.25
CA SER A 430 -23.02 -15.26 13.17
C SER A 430 -22.24 -14.59 12.04
N ILE A 431 -22.38 -15.09 10.82
CA ILE A 431 -21.70 -14.57 9.65
C ILE A 431 -22.72 -14.38 8.54
N ILE A 432 -22.74 -13.19 7.95
CA ILE A 432 -23.63 -12.77 6.88
C ILE A 432 -22.77 -12.41 5.67
N LEU A 433 -23.03 -13.04 4.52
CA LEU A 433 -22.34 -12.77 3.25
C LEU A 433 -23.34 -12.27 2.21
N GLU A 434 -22.98 -11.23 1.46
CA GLU A 434 -23.76 -10.71 0.34
C GLU A 434 -23.14 -11.23 -0.98
N THR A 435 -23.86 -12.08 -1.72
CA THR A 435 -23.34 -12.85 -2.88
C THR A 435 -23.91 -12.43 -4.22
#